data_AF-A0A7S1WX52-F1
#
_entry.id   AF-A0A7S1WX52-F1
#
_cell.length_a   1.000
_cell.length_b   1.000
_cell.length_c   1.000
_cell.angle_alpha   90.00
_cell.angle_beta   90.00
_cell.angle_gamma   90.00
#
_symmetry.space_group_name_H-M   'P 1'
#
loop_
_entity.id
_entity.type
_entity.pdbx_description
1 polymer ?
#
loop_
_entity_poly.entity_id
_entity_poly.type
_entity_poly.pdbx_seq_one_letter_code
_entity_poly.pdbx_strand_id
1 'polypeptide(L)'
;FFQLQRLLEMHMPLLYSHLSQQGVEPTMYASEWFMTVCIYNFPFSTVVRVWDIFLAEGVKIIFRIALALLKLNQEALLSQSFEQILQTLKQAPSRQESDTLIQVALSIKLKNKTLKDIESEWMAQTTPVL
;
A
#
# COMPACT_ATOMS: atom_id res chain seq x y z
N PHE A 1 8.18 3.07 6.27
CA PHE A 1 6.96 3.11 5.43
C PHE A 1 6.60 4.52 4.92
N PHE A 2 7.52 5.49 5.00
CA PHE A 2 7.29 6.88 4.58
C PHE A 2 6.78 7.02 3.14
N GLN A 3 7.36 6.28 2.18
CA GLN A 3 6.90 6.27 0.79
C GLN A 3 5.42 5.87 0.65
N LEU A 4 4.97 4.86 1.38
CA LEU A 4 3.56 4.44 1.33
C LEU A 4 2.64 5.50 1.95
N GLN A 5 3.04 6.15 3.04
CA GLN A 5 2.28 7.25 3.64
C GLN A 5 2.12 8.43 2.67
N ARG A 6 3.22 8.87 2.05
CA ARG A 6 3.18 9.94 1.05
C ARG A 6 2.32 9.58 -0.15
N LEU A 7 2.44 8.35 -0.65
CA LEU A 7 1.59 7.89 -1.75
C LEU A 7 0.12 7.82 -1.35
N LEU A 8 -0.20 7.39 -0.13
CA LEU A 8 -1.57 7.36 0.37
C LEU A 8 -2.15 8.78 0.46
N GLU A 9 -1.39 9.73 0.99
CA GLU A 9 -1.75 11.16 1.03
C GLU A 9 -1.99 11.73 -0.38
N MET A 10 -1.13 11.40 -1.35
CA MET A 10 -1.26 11.87 -2.74
C MET A 10 -2.48 11.27 -3.47
N HIS A 11 -2.78 9.99 -3.24
CA HIS A 11 -3.80 9.27 -4.02
C HIS A 11 -5.18 9.21 -3.34
N MET A 12 -5.24 9.23 -2.01
CA MET A 12 -6.46 9.12 -1.21
C MET A 12 -6.36 10.00 0.05
N PRO A 13 -6.31 11.35 -0.09
CA PRO A 13 -6.03 12.26 1.02
C PRO A 13 -7.07 12.19 2.15
N LEU A 14 -8.34 11.91 1.83
CA LEU A 14 -9.39 11.72 2.83
C LEU A 14 -9.12 10.47 3.69
N LEU A 15 -8.75 9.35 3.06
CA LEU A 15 -8.42 8.13 3.77
C LEU A 15 -7.15 8.31 4.60
N TYR A 16 -6.12 8.95 4.04
CA TYR A 16 -4.90 9.30 4.78
C TYR A 16 -5.24 10.06 6.08
N SER A 17 -6.01 11.15 5.98
CA SER A 17 -6.39 11.95 7.15
C SER A 17 -7.16 11.13 8.18
N HIS A 18 -8.12 10.30 7.75
CA HIS A 18 -8.87 9.44 8.67
C HIS A 18 -7.97 8.42 9.37
N LEU A 19 -7.10 7.72 8.64
CA LEU A 19 -6.17 6.75 9.23
C LEU A 19 -5.22 7.43 10.24
N SER A 20 -4.70 8.62 9.92
CA SER A 20 -3.88 9.40 10.84
C SER A 20 -4.65 9.82 12.10
N GLN A 21 -5.91 10.25 11.97
CA GLN A 21 -6.75 10.59 13.13
C GLN A 21 -7.06 9.38 14.01
N GLN A 22 -7.20 8.19 13.42
CA GLN A 22 -7.36 6.93 14.12
C GLN A 22 -6.04 6.37 14.70
N GLY A 23 -4.89 7.01 14.42
CA GLY A 23 -3.58 6.52 14.85
C GLY A 23 -3.11 5.24 14.13
N VAL A 24 -3.62 4.98 12.93
CA VAL A 24 -3.28 3.81 12.12
C VAL A 24 -2.08 4.10 11.23
N GLU A 25 -0.95 3.49 11.58
CA GLU A 25 0.30 3.60 10.82
C GLU A 25 0.48 2.42 9.85
N PRO A 26 1.07 2.60 8.66
CA PRO A 26 1.24 1.50 7.71
C PRO A 26 2.10 0.33 8.21
N THR A 27 2.98 0.56 9.17
CA THR A 27 3.74 -0.50 9.87
C THR A 27 2.82 -1.56 10.48
N MET A 28 1.60 -1.18 10.88
CA MET A 28 0.64 -2.05 11.57
C MET A 28 -0.06 -3.04 10.63
N TYR A 29 -0.17 -2.73 9.33
CA TYR A 29 -0.95 -3.54 8.38
C TYR A 29 -0.19 -3.95 7.12
N ALA A 30 0.81 -3.18 6.67
CA ALA A 30 1.48 -3.38 5.38
C ALA A 30 2.78 -4.18 5.49
N SER A 31 3.30 -4.42 6.69
CA SER A 31 4.56 -5.13 6.95
C SER A 31 4.70 -6.43 6.17
N GLU A 32 3.67 -7.29 6.22
CA GLU A 32 3.66 -8.57 5.52
C GLU A 32 3.60 -8.42 4.00
N TRP A 33 2.90 -7.41 3.49
CA TRP A 33 2.76 -7.17 2.04
C TRP A 33 4.11 -6.84 1.40
N PHE A 34 4.94 -6.06 2.09
CA PHE A 34 6.26 -5.65 1.61
C PHE A 34 7.34 -6.71 1.86
N MET A 35 7.42 -7.27 3.08
CA MET A 35 8.49 -8.21 3.42
C MET A 35 8.37 -9.54 2.68
N THR A 36 7.15 -10.01 2.43
CA THR A 36 6.91 -11.30 1.75
C THR A 36 6.59 -11.15 0.27
N VAL A 37 6.68 -9.93 -0.28
CA VAL A 37 6.27 -9.62 -1.67
C VAL A 37 4.88 -10.20 -1.96
N CYS A 38 3.95 -9.95 -1.03
CA CYS A 38 2.56 -10.39 -1.10
C CYS A 38 2.35 -11.91 -1.18
N ILE A 39 3.28 -12.78 -0.73
CA ILE A 39 3.08 -14.24 -0.78
C ILE A 39 2.11 -14.74 0.31
N TYR A 40 2.20 -14.22 1.53
CA TYR A 40 1.68 -14.94 2.70
C TYR A 40 0.14 -14.94 2.84
N ASN A 41 -0.54 -13.82 2.56
CA ASN A 41 -1.99 -13.67 2.78
C ASN A 41 -2.82 -13.55 1.50
N PHE A 42 -2.20 -13.77 0.34
CA PHE A 42 -2.86 -13.57 -0.95
C PHE A 42 -3.22 -14.91 -1.60
N PRO A 43 -4.33 -14.98 -2.35
CA PRO A 43 -4.62 -16.13 -3.19
C PRO A 43 -3.47 -16.40 -4.16
N PHE A 44 -3.15 -17.68 -4.40
CA PHE A 44 -2.03 -18.07 -5.27
C PHE A 44 -2.08 -17.42 -6.66
N SER A 45 -3.29 -17.30 -7.24
CA SER A 45 -3.51 -16.62 -8.52
C SER A 45 -3.04 -15.16 -8.51
N THR A 46 -3.27 -14.44 -7.41
CA THR A 46 -2.76 -13.07 -7.22
C THR A 46 -1.25 -13.05 -7.03
N VAL A 47 -0.71 -13.97 -6.22
CA VAL A 47 0.74 -14.07 -5.97
C VAL A 47 1.50 -14.18 -7.28
N VAL A 48 1.15 -15.15 -8.14
CA VAL A 48 1.86 -15.37 -9.41
C VAL A 48 1.89 -14.11 -10.27
N ARG A 49 0.75 -13.42 -10.40
CA ARG A 49 0.65 -12.20 -11.22
C ARG A 49 1.42 -11.01 -10.64
N VAL A 50 1.39 -10.84 -9.32
CA VAL A 50 2.22 -9.82 -8.64
C VAL A 50 3.70 -10.09 -8.90
N TRP A 51 4.11 -11.36 -8.84
CA TRP A 51 5.49 -11.76 -9.09
C TRP A 51 5.92 -11.58 -10.54
N ASP A 52 5.08 -11.93 -11.52
CA ASP A 52 5.36 -11.67 -12.94
C ASP A 52 5.66 -10.18 -13.19
N ILE A 53 4.82 -9.30 -12.63
CA ILE A 53 4.99 -7.85 -12.76
C ILE A 53 6.18 -7.36 -11.92
N PHE A 54 6.41 -7.92 -10.74
CA PHE A 54 7.55 -7.55 -9.89
C PHE A 54 8.87 -7.86 -10.58
N LEU A 55 9.00 -9.01 -11.23
CA LEU A 55 10.19 -9.39 -11.98
C LEU A 55 10.41 -8.49 -13.20
N ALA A 56 9.34 -8.00 -13.83
CA ALA A 56 9.41 -7.13 -15.00
C ALA A 56 9.62 -5.63 -14.67
N GLU A 57 8.90 -5.10 -13.67
CA GLU A 57 8.84 -3.65 -13.35
C GLU A 57 9.51 -3.28 -12.02
N GLY A 58 9.87 -4.26 -11.18
CA GLY A 58 10.45 -4.08 -9.85
C GLY A 58 9.44 -3.78 -8.75
N VAL A 59 9.96 -3.32 -7.60
CA VAL A 59 9.25 -3.13 -6.32
C VAL A 59 8.01 -2.23 -6.38
N LYS A 60 7.89 -1.40 -7.40
CA LYS A 60 6.78 -0.46 -7.61
C LYS A 60 5.40 -1.16 -7.58
N ILE A 61 5.31 -2.41 -8.04
CA ILE A 61 4.04 -3.16 -8.00
C ILE A 61 3.55 -3.37 -6.56
N ILE A 62 4.45 -3.56 -5.59
CA ILE A 62 4.06 -3.78 -4.19
C ILE A 62 3.35 -2.53 -3.63
N PHE A 63 3.85 -1.33 -3.95
CA PHE A 63 3.19 -0.07 -3.60
C PHE A 63 1.82 0.06 -4.28
N ARG A 64 1.72 -0.31 -5.56
CA ARG A 64 0.43 -0.30 -6.29
C ARG A 64 -0.58 -1.27 -5.68
N ILE A 65 -0.15 -2.47 -5.26
CA ILE A 65 -1.00 -3.44 -4.57
C ILE A 65 -1.47 -2.90 -3.22
N ALA A 66 -0.57 -2.34 -2.41
CA ALA A 66 -0.93 -1.74 -1.13
C ALA A 66 -1.99 -0.62 -1.29
N LEU A 67 -1.77 0.29 -2.26
CA LEU A 67 -2.73 1.35 -2.57
C LEU A 67 -4.05 0.82 -3.14
N ALA A 68 -4.01 -0.25 -3.95
CA ALA A 68 -5.21 -0.87 -4.50
C ALA A 68 -6.06 -1.53 -3.40
N LEU A 69 -5.46 -2.23 -2.44
CA LEU A 69 -6.15 -2.77 -1.28
C LEU A 69 -6.84 -1.67 -0.47
N LEU A 70 -6.12 -0.57 -0.20
CA LEU A 70 -6.68 0.58 0.51
C LEU A 70 -7.84 1.21 -0.28
N LYS A 71 -7.68 1.37 -1.60
CA LYS A 71 -8.70 1.95 -2.48
C LYS A 71 -9.96 1.09 -2.56
N LEU A 72 -9.81 -0.23 -2.69
CA LEU A 72 -10.93 -1.17 -2.77
C LEU A 72 -11.72 -1.28 -1.46
N ASN A 73 -11.10 -0.95 -0.33
CA ASN A 73 -11.74 -0.98 0.98
C ASN A 73 -12.05 0.43 1.53
N GLN A 74 -11.78 1.49 0.76
CA GLN A 74 -11.80 2.88 1.24
C GLN A 74 -13.13 3.27 1.89
N GLU A 75 -14.26 2.89 1.28
CA GLU A 75 -15.59 3.22 1.79
C GLU A 75 -15.81 2.66 3.20
N ALA A 76 -15.47 1.38 3.41
CA ALA A 76 -15.56 0.75 4.73
C ALA A 76 -14.57 1.36 5.73
N LEU A 77 -13.33 1.61 5.32
CA LEU A 77 -12.29 2.13 6.20
C LEU A 77 -12.63 3.53 6.75
N LEU A 78 -13.27 4.39 5.94
CA LEU A 78 -13.63 5.76 6.33
C LEU A 78 -14.69 5.82 7.44
N SER A 79 -15.47 4.76 7.66
CA SER A 79 -16.48 4.71 8.73
C SER A 79 -16.06 3.86 9.93
N GLN A 80 -14.85 3.30 9.93
CA GLN A 80 -14.40 2.32 10.92
C GLN A 80 -13.51 2.95 12.00
N SER A 81 -13.56 2.34 13.19
CA SER A 81 -12.61 2.63 14.28
C SER A 81 -11.26 1.94 14.05
N PHE A 82 -10.23 2.32 14.82
CA PHE A 82 -8.90 1.72 14.80
C PHE A 82 -8.89 0.18 14.68
N GLU A 83 -9.59 -0.54 15.57
CA GLU A 83 -9.59 -2.00 15.57
C GLU A 83 -10.24 -2.60 14.31
N GLN A 84 -11.35 -2.01 13.86
CA GLN A 84 -12.06 -2.44 12.66
C GLN A 84 -11.24 -2.21 11.39
N ILE A 85 -10.50 -1.10 11.33
CA ILE A 85 -9.56 -0.81 10.25
C ILE A 85 -8.49 -1.89 10.16
N LEU A 86 -7.82 -2.20 11.29
CA LEU A 86 -6.76 -3.21 11.30
C LEU A 86 -7.29 -4.60 10.92
N GLN A 87 -8.48 -4.96 11.41
CA GLN A 87 -9.12 -6.22 11.04
C GLN A 87 -9.44 -6.28 9.54
N THR A 88 -10.00 -5.21 8.99
CA THR A 88 -10.33 -5.11 7.56
C THR A 88 -9.08 -5.23 6.70
N LEU A 89 -8.02 -4.49 7.02
CA LEU A 89 -6.77 -4.51 6.26
C LEU A 89 -6.02 -5.84 6.37
N LYS A 90 -6.07 -6.51 7.53
CA LYS A 90 -5.51 -7.85 7.70
C LYS A 90 -6.20 -8.89 6.80
N GLN A 91 -7.52 -8.75 6.60
CA GLN A 91 -8.33 -9.68 5.80
C GLN A 91 -8.43 -9.27 4.32
N ALA A 92 -8.06 -8.04 3.97
CA ALA A 92 -8.20 -7.53 2.61
C ALA A 92 -7.48 -8.39 1.56
N PRO A 93 -6.21 -8.80 1.73
CA PRO A 93 -5.49 -9.60 0.73
C PRO A 93 -6.21 -10.89 0.29
N SER A 94 -6.82 -11.60 1.23
CA SER A 94 -7.47 -12.90 0.96
C SER A 94 -8.89 -12.75 0.42
N ARG A 95 -9.53 -11.59 0.58
CA ARG A 95 -10.90 -11.31 0.12
C ARG A 95 -10.98 -10.74 -1.28
N GLN A 96 -9.89 -10.19 -1.81
CA GLN A 96 -9.93 -9.56 -3.13
C GLN A 96 -9.79 -10.57 -4.26
N GLU A 97 -10.65 -10.43 -5.26
CA GLU A 97 -10.50 -11.12 -6.54
C GLU A 97 -9.24 -10.65 -7.28
N SER A 98 -8.50 -11.61 -7.84
CA SER A 98 -7.19 -11.38 -8.45
C SER A 98 -7.24 -10.37 -9.58
N ASP A 99 -8.18 -10.53 -10.51
CA ASP A 99 -8.33 -9.63 -11.67
C ASP A 99 -8.63 -8.20 -11.26
N THR A 100 -9.59 -8.02 -10.35
CA THR A 100 -9.98 -6.70 -9.83
C THR A 100 -8.79 -6.02 -9.15
N LEU A 101 -8.08 -6.75 -8.28
CA LEU A 101 -6.93 -6.19 -7.56
C LEU A 101 -5.81 -5.78 -8.50
N ILE A 102 -5.43 -6.64 -9.46
CA ILE A 102 -4.38 -6.34 -10.44
C ILE A 102 -4.79 -5.17 -11.33
N GLN A 103 -6.04 -5.13 -11.82
CA GLN A 103 -6.53 -4.03 -12.65
C GLN A 103 -6.48 -2.70 -11.90
N VAL A 104 -6.96 -2.65 -10.66
CA VAL A 104 -6.91 -1.43 -9.85
C VAL A 104 -5.46 -1.03 -9.58
N ALA A 105 -4.59 -1.97 -9.21
CA ALA A 105 -3.18 -1.71 -8.97
C ALA A 105 -2.49 -1.10 -10.20
N LEU A 106 -2.68 -1.68 -11.38
CA LEU A 106 -2.09 -1.18 -12.63
C LEU A 106 -2.69 0.16 -13.09
N SER A 107 -3.92 0.49 -12.69
CA SER A 107 -4.52 1.81 -12.95
C SER A 107 -3.87 2.94 -12.15
N ILE A 108 -3.15 2.62 -11.06
CA ILE A 108 -2.49 3.61 -10.21
C ILE A 108 -1.20 4.07 -10.88
N LYS A 109 -1.22 5.33 -11.33
CA LYS A 109 -0.08 5.99 -11.94
C LYS A 109 1.02 6.21 -10.90
N LEU A 110 2.03 5.36 -10.96
CA LEU A 110 3.25 5.45 -10.15
C LEU A 110 4.47 5.33 -11.06
N LYS A 111 5.44 6.24 -10.91
CA LYS A 111 6.72 6.23 -11.63
C LYS A 111 7.85 5.97 -10.63
N ASN A 112 8.94 5.34 -11.10
CA ASN A 112 10.14 5.14 -10.26
C ASN A 112 10.73 6.47 -9.79
N LYS A 113 10.65 7.52 -10.62
CA LYS A 113 11.06 8.88 -10.23
C LYS A 113 10.30 9.37 -8.99
N THR A 114 8.98 9.17 -8.92
CA THR A 114 8.17 9.56 -7.76
C THR A 114 8.67 8.90 -6.48
N LEU A 115 8.98 7.60 -6.51
CA LEU A 115 9.51 6.89 -5.35
C LEU A 115 10.87 7.44 -4.91
N LYS A 116 11.77 7.72 -5.86
CA LYS A 116 13.10 8.30 -5.60
C LYS A 116 13.02 9.73 -5.05
N ASP A 117 12.10 10.53 -5.57
CA ASP A 117 11.89 11.90 -5.11
C ASP A 117 11.41 11.89 -3.64
N ILE A 118 10.46 11.01 -3.29
CA ILE A 118 9.98 10.83 -1.91
C ILE A 118 11.09 10.29 -0.98
N GLU A 119 11.91 9.35 -1.47
CA GLU A 119 13.07 8.84 -0.72
C GLU A 119 14.09 9.96 -0.44
N SER A 120 14.37 10.80 -1.43
CA SER A 120 15.29 11.94 -1.29
C SER A 120 14.74 12.96 -0.28
N GLU A 121 13.43 13.20 -0.29
CA GLU A 121 12.74 14.04 0.68
C GLU A 121 12.91 13.52 2.12
N TRP A 122 12.73 12.21 2.33
CA TRP A 122 12.94 11.57 3.63
C TRP A 122 14.39 11.71 4.09
N MET A 123 15.35 11.40 3.22
CA MET A 123 16.78 11.50 3.54
C MET A 123 17.17 12.92 3.97
N ALA A 124 16.63 13.96 3.33
CA ALA A 124 16.88 15.34 3.71
C ALA A 124 16.35 15.69 5.12
N GLN A 125 15.29 15.02 5.58
CA GLN A 125 14.70 15.24 6.91
C GLN A 125 15.40 14.45 8.02
N THR A 126 15.91 13.26 7.73
CA THR A 126 16.53 12.36 8.73
C THR A 126 18.05 12.39 8.78
N THR A 127 18.74 12.99 7.81
CA THR A 127 20.21 13.08 7.86
C THR A 127 20.62 14.16 8.88
N PRO A 128 21.40 13.82 9.93
CA PRO A 128 21.93 14.83 10.83
C PRO A 128 22.91 15.71 10.05
N VAL A 129 22.80 17.04 10.18
CA VAL A 129 23.85 17.95 9.71
C VAL A 129 25.07 17.69 10.60
N LEU A 130 26.12 17.09 10.02
CA LEU A 130 27.42 16.92 10.69
C LEU A 130 28.08 18.27 10.96
#